data_AF-A0A1Y2BZF1-F1
#
_entry.id   AF-A0A1Y2BZF1-F1
#
_cell.length_a   1.000
_cell.length_b   1.000
_cell.length_c   1.000
_cell.angle_alpha   90.00
_cell.angle_beta   90.00
_cell.angle_gamma   90.00
#
_symmetry.space_group_name_H-M   'P 1'
#
loop_
_entity.id
_entity.type
_entity.pdbx_description
1 polymer ?
#
loop_
_entity_poly.entity_id
_entity_poly.type
_entity_poly.pdbx_seq_one_letter_code
_entity_poly.pdbx_strand_id
1 'polypeptide(L)'
;MTAPPPNLKSALAAVTTMYTNDVGGRLKKIEDSFDAAPVSPESPFVVRIDGVAFSTFTHGIVKPFDFRLKDALVNTTLDLAAKFQPLLAFHHSDEISLLYPAANPLPSDTYDDNGVLVTPDTNPPAEDPSKKRRKVNTKVHMYSGRIQKLASVISSYAAARFNYHLATYDWSDLSDKVRARMMGHEAYFDGRVVPVPDLKTAMECIYWRSNFDGFRNSVSGIAQHHFTHKELHSKNLTHLLDMLATKNVDVFETYGPKYLFGTWIKKETYHITQRELDLPPEALALAKQKGSLDTPIVRKRYRAGCFNWAEYTEEERLQFVASKFWPEGERAPPKGEITAGSLRKESE
;
A
#
# COMPACT_ATOMS: atom_id res chain seq x y z
N MET A 1 -60.65 5.94 11.69
CA MET A 1 -60.59 4.78 10.78
C MET A 1 -59.47 5.02 9.77
N THR A 2 -58.28 4.47 10.05
CA THR A 2 -57.14 4.53 9.12
C THR A 2 -57.38 3.53 7.99
N ALA A 3 -57.27 3.98 6.74
CA ALA A 3 -57.42 3.10 5.59
C ALA A 3 -56.37 1.97 5.65
N PRO A 4 -56.74 0.72 5.29
CA PRO A 4 -55.79 -0.38 5.29
C PRO A 4 -54.68 -0.10 4.27
N PRO A 5 -53.43 -0.54 4.53
CA PRO A 5 -52.36 -0.36 3.57
C PRO A 5 -52.73 -1.06 2.25
N PRO A 6 -52.37 -0.48 1.09
CA PRO A 6 -52.68 -1.07 -0.19
C PRO A 6 -52.06 -2.46 -0.25
N ASN A 7 -52.92 -3.46 -0.41
CA ASN A 7 -52.53 -4.86 -0.54
C ASN A 7 -51.60 -4.97 -1.76
N LEU A 8 -50.30 -5.13 -1.55
CA LEU A 8 -49.30 -5.27 -2.62
C LEU A 8 -49.51 -6.62 -3.30
N LYS A 9 -50.26 -6.61 -4.41
CA LYS A 9 -50.74 -7.82 -5.09
C LYS A 9 -49.63 -8.67 -5.72
N SER A 10 -48.40 -8.15 -5.86
CA SER A 10 -47.20 -8.89 -6.27
C SER A 10 -45.92 -8.05 -6.07
N ALA A 11 -44.74 -8.69 -6.09
CA ALA A 11 -43.45 -7.99 -6.07
C ALA A 11 -43.29 -7.00 -7.25
N LEU A 12 -43.86 -7.33 -8.41
CA LEU A 12 -43.88 -6.44 -9.56
C LEU A 12 -44.71 -5.18 -9.29
N ALA A 13 -45.91 -5.32 -8.71
CA ALA A 13 -46.73 -4.17 -8.34
C ALA A 13 -46.03 -3.29 -7.29
N ALA A 14 -45.29 -3.89 -6.35
CA ALA A 14 -44.47 -3.18 -5.38
C ALA A 14 -43.39 -2.33 -6.04
N VAL A 15 -42.61 -2.94 -6.95
CA VAL A 15 -41.56 -2.25 -7.69
C VAL A 15 -42.16 -1.14 -8.55
N THR A 16 -43.23 -1.40 -9.30
CA THR A 16 -43.86 -0.36 -10.12
C THR A 16 -44.29 0.86 -9.26
N THR A 17 -44.91 0.65 -8.09
CA THR A 17 -45.27 1.74 -7.19
C THR A 17 -44.07 2.44 -6.55
N MET A 18 -43.00 1.70 -6.20
CA MET A 18 -41.76 2.25 -5.62
C MET A 18 -40.88 3.01 -6.61
N TYR A 19 -41.08 2.81 -7.92
CA TYR A 19 -40.34 3.51 -8.98
C TYR A 19 -41.19 4.58 -9.67
N THR A 20 -42.48 4.70 -9.35
CA THR A 20 -43.32 5.84 -9.80
C THR A 20 -43.05 7.14 -9.07
N ASN A 21 -42.37 7.11 -7.92
CA ASN A 21 -41.99 8.28 -7.14
C ASN A 21 -40.48 8.60 -7.32
N ASP A 22 -40.15 9.88 -7.52
CA ASP A 22 -38.77 10.38 -7.76
C ASP A 22 -37.86 10.34 -6.50
N VAL A 23 -38.19 9.50 -5.52
CA VAL A 23 -37.44 9.39 -4.27
C VAL A 23 -36.02 8.89 -4.55
N GLY A 24 -35.86 7.88 -5.41
CA GLY A 24 -34.55 7.33 -5.75
C GLY A 24 -33.65 8.34 -6.47
N GLY A 25 -34.20 9.08 -7.45
CA GLY A 25 -33.46 10.12 -8.17
C GLY A 25 -33.02 11.26 -7.24
N ARG A 26 -33.91 11.72 -6.36
CA ARG A 26 -33.61 12.77 -5.37
C ARG A 26 -32.54 12.33 -4.38
N LEU A 27 -32.64 11.13 -3.79
CA LEU A 27 -31.67 10.65 -2.80
C LEU A 27 -30.30 10.40 -3.42
N LYS A 28 -30.25 9.86 -4.66
CA LYS A 28 -28.99 9.69 -5.38
C LYS A 28 -28.29 11.03 -5.64
N LYS A 29 -29.04 12.08 -6.03
CA LYS A 29 -28.46 13.43 -6.19
C LYS A 29 -27.90 13.99 -4.88
N ILE A 30 -28.52 13.66 -3.74
CA ILE A 30 -28.01 14.08 -2.43
C ILE A 30 -26.69 13.36 -2.14
N GLU A 31 -26.63 12.03 -2.30
CA GLU A 31 -25.38 11.27 -2.13
C GLU A 31 -24.27 11.78 -3.06
N ASP A 32 -24.56 11.93 -4.35
CA ASP A 32 -23.64 12.44 -5.36
C ASP A 32 -23.14 13.86 -5.03
N SER A 33 -23.91 14.68 -4.29
CA SER A 33 -23.52 16.05 -3.92
C SER A 33 -22.48 16.15 -2.81
N PHE A 34 -22.33 15.09 -2.01
CA PHE A 34 -21.29 15.00 -0.97
C PHE A 34 -20.06 14.21 -1.42
N ASP A 35 -20.14 13.52 -2.56
CA ASP A 35 -18.99 12.88 -3.18
C ASP A 35 -18.07 13.95 -3.78
N ALA A 36 -16.82 13.99 -3.30
CA ALA A 36 -15.78 14.72 -3.99
C ALA A 36 -15.61 14.18 -5.42
N ALA A 37 -15.17 15.05 -6.33
CA ALA A 37 -14.89 14.64 -7.70
C ALA A 37 -13.94 13.41 -7.72
N PRO A 38 -14.25 12.37 -8.51
CA PRO A 38 -13.37 11.21 -8.62
C PRO A 38 -11.96 11.60 -9.08
N VAL A 39 -10.97 10.80 -8.70
CA VAL A 39 -9.61 10.94 -9.22
C VAL A 39 -9.63 10.81 -10.74
N SER A 40 -9.06 11.81 -11.43
CA SER A 40 -8.94 11.80 -12.88
C SER A 40 -8.14 10.58 -13.34
N PRO A 41 -8.58 9.84 -14.39
CA PRO A 41 -7.80 8.75 -14.98
C PRO A 41 -6.38 9.13 -15.44
N GLU A 42 -6.13 10.41 -15.67
CA GLU A 42 -4.84 10.95 -16.13
C GLU A 42 -3.90 11.29 -14.96
N SER A 43 -4.39 11.25 -13.72
CA SER A 43 -3.61 11.64 -12.55
C SER A 43 -3.20 10.43 -11.72
N PRO A 44 -1.93 10.33 -11.30
CA PRO A 44 -1.55 9.42 -10.23
C PRO A 44 -2.20 9.85 -8.90
N PHE A 45 -2.26 8.92 -7.95
CA PHE A 45 -2.73 9.21 -6.61
C PHE A 45 -2.08 8.31 -5.58
N VAL A 46 -2.03 8.79 -4.34
CA VAL A 46 -1.59 8.03 -3.16
C VAL A 46 -2.78 7.83 -2.24
N VAL A 47 -3.01 6.59 -1.81
CA VAL A 47 -3.93 6.28 -0.70
C VAL A 47 -3.10 6.12 0.56
N ARG A 48 -3.34 6.96 1.55
CA ARG A 48 -2.69 6.90 2.86
C ARG A 48 -3.66 6.39 3.90
N ILE A 49 -3.20 5.46 4.72
CA ILE A 49 -3.95 4.76 5.76
C ILE A 49 -3.18 5.01 7.05
N ASP A 50 -3.80 5.58 8.08
CA ASP A 50 -3.13 5.95 9.33
C ASP A 50 -3.85 5.34 10.54
N GLY A 51 -3.08 4.84 11.50
CA GLY A 51 -3.59 4.16 12.68
C GLY A 51 -4.29 5.12 13.62
N VAL A 52 -5.58 4.91 13.89
CA VAL A 52 -6.31 5.84 14.77
C VAL A 52 -5.94 5.60 16.24
N ALA A 53 -5.46 6.64 16.90
CA ALA A 53 -5.05 6.62 18.31
C ALA A 53 -3.98 5.56 18.64
N PHE A 54 -3.06 5.30 17.70
CA PHE A 54 -2.06 4.24 17.88
C PHE A 54 -1.05 4.52 18.99
N SER A 55 -0.84 5.78 19.39
CA SER A 55 -0.07 6.12 20.60
C SER A 55 -0.68 5.51 21.88
N THR A 56 -2.01 5.45 21.95
CA THR A 56 -2.75 4.82 23.04
C THR A 56 -2.82 3.30 22.86
N PHE A 57 -3.09 2.84 21.63
CA PHE A 57 -3.15 1.42 21.31
C PHE A 57 -1.82 0.70 21.60
N THR A 58 -0.69 1.35 21.33
CA THR A 58 0.65 0.77 21.54
C THR A 58 1.23 1.04 22.93
N HIS A 59 0.45 1.58 23.87
CA HIS A 59 0.94 1.89 25.21
C HIS A 59 1.23 0.63 26.03
N GLY A 60 2.49 0.39 26.40
CA GLY A 60 2.90 -0.76 27.21
C GLY A 60 3.36 -1.99 26.41
N ILE A 61 3.52 -1.86 25.08
CA ILE A 61 4.30 -2.83 24.29
C ILE A 61 5.79 -2.48 24.33
N VAL A 62 6.64 -3.35 23.77
CA VAL A 62 8.10 -3.15 23.74
C VAL A 62 8.46 -1.83 23.04
N LYS A 63 9.41 -1.11 23.64
CA LYS A 63 9.94 0.18 23.15
C LYS A 63 11.44 0.03 22.83
N PRO A 64 11.98 0.84 21.90
CA PRO A 64 11.29 1.83 21.07
C PRO A 64 10.44 1.18 19.95
N PHE A 65 10.71 -0.08 19.59
CA PHE A 65 10.01 -0.80 18.54
C PHE A 65 9.64 -2.21 19.00
N ASP A 66 8.39 -2.62 18.78
CA ASP A 66 7.94 -4.00 18.95
C ASP A 66 7.90 -4.69 17.57
N PHE A 67 8.67 -5.75 17.40
CA PHE A 67 8.78 -6.43 16.11
C PHE A 67 7.45 -7.04 15.66
N ARG A 68 6.60 -7.49 16.61
CA ARG A 68 5.30 -8.12 16.32
C ARG A 68 4.36 -7.13 15.66
N LEU A 69 4.30 -5.91 16.22
CA LEU A 69 3.52 -4.80 15.65
C LEU A 69 4.01 -4.44 14.25
N LYS A 70 5.34 -4.30 14.10
CA LYS A 70 5.97 -3.95 12.83
C LYS A 70 5.71 -5.01 11.76
N ASP A 71 5.86 -6.28 12.09
CA ASP A 71 5.62 -7.39 11.17
C ASP A 71 4.14 -7.55 10.83
N ALA A 72 3.24 -7.32 11.79
CA ALA A 72 1.80 -7.28 11.52
C ALA A 72 1.43 -6.19 10.52
N LEU A 73 2.03 -4.99 10.61
CA LEU A 73 1.82 -3.93 9.63
C LEU A 73 2.43 -4.25 8.26
N VAL A 74 3.67 -4.78 8.20
CA VAL A 74 4.27 -5.23 6.94
C VAL A 74 3.41 -6.30 6.26
N ASN A 75 2.93 -7.27 7.04
CA ASN A 75 2.00 -8.30 6.55
C ASN A 75 0.65 -7.69 6.15
N THR A 76 0.18 -6.63 6.80
CA THR A 76 -1.04 -5.92 6.36
C THR A 76 -0.80 -5.24 5.02
N THR A 77 0.34 -4.56 4.84
CA THR A 77 0.71 -3.90 3.58
C THR A 77 0.91 -4.90 2.44
N LEU A 78 1.44 -6.10 2.71
CA LEU A 78 1.50 -7.19 1.73
C LEU A 78 0.11 -7.65 1.27
N ASP A 79 -0.88 -7.68 2.18
CA ASP A 79 -2.26 -8.10 1.86
C ASP A 79 -2.95 -7.00 1.03
N LEU A 80 -2.77 -5.75 1.42
CA LEU A 80 -3.22 -4.58 0.66
C LEU A 80 -2.62 -4.58 -0.75
N ALA A 81 -1.32 -4.85 -0.87
CA ALA A 81 -0.63 -4.89 -2.15
C ALA A 81 -1.18 -6.03 -3.04
N ALA A 82 -1.37 -7.22 -2.49
CA ALA A 82 -1.93 -8.36 -3.20
C ALA A 82 -3.39 -8.14 -3.63
N LYS A 83 -4.20 -7.47 -2.80
CA LYS A 83 -5.62 -7.23 -3.05
C LYS A 83 -5.89 -6.07 -4.00
N PHE A 84 -5.21 -4.95 -3.80
CA PHE A 84 -5.51 -3.69 -4.49
C PHE A 84 -4.48 -3.32 -5.57
N GLN A 85 -3.38 -4.08 -5.67
CA GLN A 85 -2.39 -3.95 -6.73
C GLN A 85 -1.85 -2.52 -6.99
N PRO A 86 -1.40 -1.79 -5.95
CA PRO A 86 -0.67 -0.55 -6.15
C PRO A 86 0.65 -0.80 -6.90
N LEU A 87 1.17 0.24 -7.53
CA LEU A 87 2.48 0.21 -8.19
C LEU A 87 3.63 0.17 -7.18
N LEU A 88 3.43 0.81 -6.03
CA LEU A 88 4.32 0.75 -4.88
C LEU A 88 3.47 0.86 -3.61
N ALA A 89 3.77 0.04 -2.61
CA ALA A 89 3.26 0.23 -1.26
C ALA A 89 4.43 0.51 -0.31
N PHE A 90 4.19 1.34 0.69
CA PHE A 90 5.17 1.77 1.67
C PHE A 90 4.53 1.78 3.06
N HIS A 91 5.31 1.44 4.07
CA HIS A 91 4.88 1.43 5.47
C HIS A 91 5.96 2.01 6.38
N HIS A 92 5.57 2.92 7.27
CA HIS A 92 6.40 3.40 8.38
C HIS A 92 5.52 3.73 9.60
N SER A 93 6.03 3.52 10.81
CA SER A 93 5.26 3.64 12.06
C SER A 93 3.97 2.81 12.03
N ASP A 94 2.82 3.46 11.95
CA ASP A 94 1.45 3.00 11.88
C ASP A 94 0.75 3.47 10.58
N GLU A 95 1.51 4.09 9.68
CA GLU A 95 1.06 4.66 8.42
C GLU A 95 1.41 3.72 7.25
N ILE A 96 0.44 3.48 6.37
CA ILE A 96 0.63 2.74 5.11
C ILE A 96 0.24 3.65 3.95
N SER A 97 1.14 3.79 2.97
CA SER A 97 0.91 4.53 1.73
C SER A 97 0.91 3.60 0.52
N LEU A 98 -0.14 3.69 -0.31
CA LEU A 98 -0.31 2.91 -1.54
C LEU A 98 -0.33 3.88 -2.74
N LEU A 99 0.65 3.77 -3.62
CA LEU A 99 0.82 4.63 -4.79
C LEU A 99 0.25 3.95 -6.04
N TYR A 100 -0.60 4.68 -6.76
CA TYR A 100 -1.20 4.27 -8.02
C TYR A 100 -0.80 5.23 -9.16
N PRO A 101 -0.38 4.71 -10.32
CA PRO A 101 -0.09 5.53 -11.48
C PRO A 101 -1.39 6.00 -12.14
N ALA A 102 -1.29 6.99 -13.04
CA ALA A 102 -2.38 7.34 -13.94
C ALA A 102 -2.89 6.10 -14.70
N ALA A 103 -4.20 5.94 -14.82
CA ALA A 103 -4.81 4.88 -15.61
C ALA A 103 -4.61 5.11 -17.12
N ASN A 104 -4.62 6.38 -17.53
CA ASN A 104 -4.32 6.87 -18.86
C ASN A 104 -3.21 7.94 -18.77
N PRO A 105 -1.93 7.55 -18.72
CA PRO A 105 -0.82 8.51 -18.64
C PRO A 105 -0.83 9.48 -19.83
N LEU A 106 -0.48 10.74 -19.59
CA LEU A 106 -0.31 11.72 -20.66
C LEU A 106 0.92 11.35 -21.51
N PRO A 107 0.98 11.74 -22.80
CA PRO A 107 2.14 11.46 -23.65
C PRO A 107 3.47 12.01 -23.10
N SER A 108 3.43 13.12 -22.37
CA SER A 108 4.58 13.70 -21.66
C SER A 108 5.09 12.84 -20.50
N ASP A 109 4.25 11.92 -20.00
CA ASP A 109 4.50 11.01 -18.89
C ASP A 109 4.61 9.56 -19.39
N THR A 110 5.20 9.36 -20.57
CA THR A 110 5.43 8.01 -21.09
C THR A 110 6.63 7.40 -20.40
N TYR A 111 6.42 6.27 -19.73
CA TYR A 111 7.50 5.44 -19.20
C TYR A 111 7.54 4.15 -20.03
N ASP A 112 8.72 3.65 -20.35
CA ASP A 112 8.85 2.37 -21.03
C ASP A 112 8.38 1.21 -20.12
N ASP A 113 8.37 -0.01 -20.65
CA ASP A 113 7.97 -1.21 -19.89
C ASP A 113 8.85 -1.46 -18.64
N ASN A 114 9.99 -0.77 -18.53
CA ASN A 114 10.94 -0.83 -17.41
C ASN A 114 10.80 0.35 -16.44
N GLY A 115 9.92 1.32 -16.72
CA GLY A 115 9.73 2.50 -15.87
C GLY A 115 10.73 3.64 -16.14
N VAL A 116 11.41 3.66 -17.28
CA VAL A 116 12.26 4.79 -17.71
C VAL A 116 11.37 5.84 -18.37
N LEU A 117 11.47 7.11 -17.94
CA LEU A 117 10.78 8.21 -18.60
C LEU A 117 11.29 8.32 -20.04
N VAL A 118 10.40 8.10 -21.01
CA VAL A 118 10.65 8.26 -22.43
C VAL A 118 10.12 9.62 -22.84
N THR A 119 10.98 10.46 -23.40
CA THR A 119 10.51 11.67 -24.10
C THR A 119 9.80 11.22 -25.38
N PRO A 120 8.55 11.63 -25.65
CA PRO A 120 7.92 11.31 -26.93
C PRO A 120 8.79 11.81 -28.08
N ASP A 121 9.00 10.93 -29.06
CA ASP A 121 9.81 11.21 -30.25
C ASP A 121 9.31 12.50 -30.92
N THR A 122 10.18 13.48 -31.16
CA THR A 122 9.80 14.80 -31.70
C THR A 122 9.32 14.74 -33.14
N ASN A 123 9.45 13.57 -33.78
CA ASN A 123 8.88 13.23 -35.09
C ASN A 123 8.15 11.88 -35.01
N PRO A 124 6.87 11.85 -34.63
CA PRO A 124 6.10 10.62 -34.75
C PRO A 124 6.08 10.18 -36.22
N PRO A 125 6.33 8.90 -36.55
CA PRO A 125 6.22 8.43 -37.92
C PRO A 125 4.80 8.72 -38.43
N ALA A 126 4.71 9.31 -39.62
CA ALA A 126 3.46 9.74 -40.23
C ALA A 126 2.38 8.66 -40.07
N GLU A 127 1.24 9.05 -39.46
CA GLU A 127 0.11 8.14 -39.26
C GLU A 127 -0.30 7.55 -40.61
N ASP A 128 -0.16 6.23 -40.76
CA ASP A 128 -0.64 5.50 -41.92
C ASP A 128 -2.19 5.60 -41.95
N PRO A 129 -2.77 6.34 -42.92
CA PRO A 129 -4.21 6.58 -42.98
C PRO A 129 -5.03 5.31 -43.22
N SER A 130 -4.38 4.17 -43.52
CA SER A 130 -5.03 2.86 -43.69
C SER A 130 -5.25 2.11 -42.37
N LYS A 131 -4.62 2.51 -41.26
CA LYS A 131 -4.83 1.89 -39.94
C LYS A 131 -6.10 2.43 -39.30
N LYS A 132 -7.14 1.58 -39.21
CA LYS A 132 -8.35 1.87 -38.42
C LYS A 132 -7.96 2.37 -37.04
N ARG A 133 -8.37 3.60 -36.67
CA ARG A 133 -8.23 4.17 -35.32
C ARG A 133 -8.65 3.12 -34.29
N ARG A 134 -7.69 2.56 -33.54
CA ARG A 134 -8.00 1.68 -32.39
C ARG A 134 -8.93 2.46 -31.48
N LYS A 135 -10.10 1.91 -31.14
CA LYS A 135 -10.92 2.44 -30.03
C LYS A 135 -9.99 2.59 -28.82
N VAL A 136 -9.74 3.83 -28.41
CA VAL A 136 -9.01 4.10 -27.17
C VAL A 136 -9.91 3.59 -26.05
N ASN A 137 -9.57 2.43 -25.50
CA ASN A 137 -10.26 1.89 -24.35
C ASN A 137 -9.78 2.73 -23.15
N THR A 138 -10.55 3.75 -22.77
CA THR A 138 -10.21 4.62 -21.65
C THR A 138 -10.22 3.79 -20.37
N LYS A 139 -9.03 3.50 -19.84
CA LYS A 139 -8.93 2.81 -18.56
C LYS A 139 -9.42 3.75 -17.46
N VAL A 140 -10.14 3.21 -16.50
CA VAL A 140 -10.54 3.93 -15.29
C VAL A 140 -9.78 3.37 -14.10
N HIS A 141 -9.54 4.19 -13.09
CA HIS A 141 -9.00 3.70 -11.83
C HIS A 141 -9.96 2.71 -11.15
N MET A 142 -9.41 1.94 -10.21
CA MET A 142 -10.19 1.12 -9.30
C MET A 142 -11.32 1.94 -8.65
N TYR A 143 -12.51 1.33 -8.52
CA TYR A 143 -13.73 1.99 -8.06
C TYR A 143 -14.13 3.25 -8.85
N SER A 144 -13.66 3.38 -10.09
CA SER A 144 -13.85 4.56 -10.95
C SER A 144 -13.27 5.84 -10.35
N GLY A 145 -12.22 5.73 -9.52
CA GLY A 145 -11.57 6.89 -8.89
C GLY A 145 -12.36 7.52 -7.74
N ARG A 146 -13.49 6.93 -7.30
CA ARG A 146 -14.31 7.52 -6.22
C ARG A 146 -13.54 7.56 -4.90
N ILE A 147 -13.27 8.78 -4.43
CA ILE A 147 -12.44 9.05 -3.25
C ILE A 147 -12.98 8.36 -2.00
N GLN A 148 -14.28 8.52 -1.69
CA GLN A 148 -14.87 7.92 -0.49
C GLN A 148 -14.76 6.39 -0.50
N LYS A 149 -14.98 5.76 -1.66
CA LYS A 149 -14.93 4.30 -1.79
C LYS A 149 -13.50 3.77 -1.71
N LEU A 150 -12.54 4.46 -2.32
CA LEU A 150 -11.12 4.16 -2.20
C LEU A 150 -10.66 4.24 -0.74
N ALA A 151 -10.89 5.36 -0.06
CA ALA A 151 -10.51 5.56 1.34
C ALA A 151 -11.14 4.53 2.28
N SER A 152 -12.47 4.39 2.24
CA SER A 152 -13.19 3.54 3.19
C SER A 152 -12.90 2.04 3.01
N VAL A 153 -12.89 1.53 1.77
CA VAL A 153 -12.69 0.09 1.52
C VAL A 153 -11.25 -0.32 1.84
N ILE A 154 -10.27 0.50 1.45
CA ILE A 154 -8.86 0.19 1.69
C ILE A 154 -8.55 0.22 3.20
N SER A 155 -9.00 1.23 3.95
CA SER A 155 -8.78 1.31 5.40
C SER A 155 -9.54 0.24 6.18
N SER A 156 -10.77 -0.10 5.75
CA SER A 156 -11.54 -1.22 6.31
C SER A 156 -10.81 -2.56 6.14
N TYR A 157 -10.27 -2.82 4.94
CA TYR A 157 -9.49 -4.02 4.69
C TYR A 157 -8.17 -4.02 5.48
N ALA A 158 -7.50 -2.86 5.60
CA ALA A 158 -6.30 -2.72 6.43
C ALA A 158 -6.58 -3.09 7.90
N ALA A 159 -7.66 -2.56 8.50
CA ALA A 159 -8.07 -2.91 9.86
C ALA A 159 -8.31 -4.41 10.02
N ALA A 160 -9.08 -5.03 9.11
CA ALA A 160 -9.37 -6.46 9.16
C ALA A 160 -8.10 -7.31 9.11
N ARG A 161 -7.16 -6.99 8.21
CA ARG A 161 -5.92 -7.75 8.04
C ARG A 161 -4.90 -7.48 9.14
N PHE A 162 -4.81 -6.25 9.64
CA PHE A 162 -3.94 -5.90 10.75
C PHE A 162 -4.33 -6.63 12.04
N ASN A 163 -5.61 -6.59 12.41
CA ASN A 163 -6.09 -7.32 13.59
C ASN A 163 -5.94 -8.83 13.44
N TYR A 164 -6.09 -9.37 12.23
CA TYR A 164 -5.79 -10.78 11.95
C TYR A 164 -4.32 -11.10 12.23
N HIS A 165 -3.38 -10.33 11.66
CA HIS A 165 -1.94 -10.59 11.86
C HIS A 165 -1.50 -10.37 13.29
N LEU A 166 -2.01 -9.35 13.97
CA LEU A 166 -1.65 -9.04 15.35
C LEU A 166 -2.01 -10.18 16.32
N ALA A 167 -3.15 -10.84 16.08
CA ALA A 167 -3.61 -11.98 16.85
C ALA A 167 -2.83 -13.28 16.60
N THR A 168 -1.95 -13.33 15.59
CA THR A 168 -1.10 -14.50 15.34
C THR A 168 0.16 -14.54 16.20
N TYR A 169 0.51 -13.43 16.87
CA TYR A 169 1.68 -13.35 17.73
C TYR A 169 1.36 -13.71 19.17
N ASP A 170 2.37 -14.25 19.86
CA ASP A 170 2.31 -14.41 21.31
C ASP A 170 2.59 -13.07 22.01
N TRP A 171 1.73 -12.76 22.97
CA TRP A 171 1.73 -11.55 23.80
C TRP A 171 1.75 -11.89 25.31
N SER A 172 2.09 -13.14 25.65
CA SER A 172 2.13 -13.65 27.02
C SER A 172 3.22 -13.03 27.89
N ASP A 173 4.23 -12.40 27.28
CA ASP A 173 5.29 -11.61 27.92
C ASP A 173 4.81 -10.26 28.48
N LEU A 174 3.62 -9.79 28.09
CA LEU A 174 3.07 -8.50 28.51
C LEU A 174 1.96 -8.65 29.56
N SER A 175 1.64 -7.56 30.26
CA SER A 175 0.54 -7.54 31.23
C SER A 175 -0.79 -7.97 30.60
N ASP A 176 -1.68 -8.58 31.39
CA ASP A 176 -2.99 -9.07 30.93
C ASP A 176 -3.80 -7.99 30.19
N LYS A 177 -3.74 -6.74 30.66
CA LYS A 177 -4.42 -5.60 30.03
C LYS A 177 -3.86 -5.28 28.64
N VAL A 178 -2.54 -5.31 28.48
CA VAL A 178 -1.89 -5.05 27.18
C VAL A 178 -2.13 -6.21 26.23
N ARG A 179 -1.99 -7.45 26.70
CA ARG A 179 -2.30 -8.67 25.93
C ARG A 179 -3.73 -8.64 25.41
N ALA A 180 -4.71 -8.39 26.28
CA ALA A 180 -6.11 -8.31 25.90
C ALA A 180 -6.36 -7.26 24.81
N ARG A 181 -5.68 -6.10 24.88
CA ARG A 181 -5.79 -5.05 23.84
C ARG A 181 -5.16 -5.47 22.51
N MET A 182 -4.00 -6.11 22.52
CA MET A 182 -3.33 -6.60 21.29
C MET A 182 -4.12 -7.72 20.61
N MET A 183 -4.86 -8.52 21.39
CA MET A 183 -5.70 -9.60 20.88
C MET A 183 -7.18 -9.21 20.71
N GLY A 184 -7.57 -7.99 21.05
CA GLY A 184 -8.98 -7.57 21.12
C GLY A 184 -9.64 -7.29 19.76
N HIS A 185 -8.86 -7.25 18.68
CA HIS A 185 -9.32 -6.89 17.34
C HIS A 185 -9.92 -5.47 17.21
N GLU A 186 -9.45 -4.53 18.04
CA GLU A 186 -9.99 -3.18 18.14
C GLU A 186 -9.17 -2.11 17.39
N ALA A 187 -8.12 -2.49 16.67
CA ALA A 187 -7.34 -1.52 15.89
C ALA A 187 -8.06 -1.11 14.62
N TYR A 188 -8.06 0.17 14.28
CA TYR A 188 -8.70 0.69 13.08
C TYR A 188 -7.89 1.86 12.49
N PHE A 189 -8.19 2.16 11.23
CA PHE A 189 -7.42 3.11 10.43
C PHE A 189 -8.33 4.15 9.78
N ASP A 190 -7.84 5.38 9.64
CA ASP A 190 -8.41 6.36 8.71
C ASP A 190 -7.88 6.09 7.29
N GLY A 191 -8.46 6.76 6.29
CA GLY A 191 -8.06 6.62 4.89
C GLY A 191 -8.17 7.94 4.16
N ARG A 192 -7.14 8.30 3.40
CA ARG A 192 -7.07 9.54 2.63
C ARG A 192 -6.60 9.23 1.22
N VAL A 193 -7.32 9.74 0.23
CA VAL A 193 -6.89 9.68 -1.18
C VAL A 193 -6.32 11.04 -1.55
N VAL A 194 -5.10 11.05 -2.04
CA VAL A 194 -4.37 12.25 -2.43
C VAL A 194 -4.04 12.15 -3.91
N PRO A 195 -4.88 12.70 -4.80
CA PRO A 195 -4.51 12.92 -6.19
C PRO A 195 -3.29 13.84 -6.27
N VAL A 196 -2.36 13.54 -7.16
CA VAL A 196 -1.14 14.31 -7.38
C VAL A 196 -0.97 14.57 -8.88
N PRO A 197 -0.27 15.66 -9.27
CA PRO A 197 -0.17 16.05 -10.68
C PRO A 197 0.59 15.03 -11.52
N ASP A 198 1.63 14.42 -10.97
CA ASP A 198 2.53 13.52 -11.69
C ASP A 198 3.16 12.47 -10.75
N LEU A 199 3.85 11.51 -11.36
CA LEU A 199 4.47 10.40 -10.64
C LEU A 199 5.68 10.85 -9.79
N LYS A 200 6.35 11.94 -10.18
CA LYS A 200 7.45 12.53 -9.41
C LYS A 200 6.95 13.04 -8.06
N THR A 201 5.86 13.80 -8.05
CA THR A 201 5.20 14.29 -6.85
C THR A 201 4.70 13.12 -5.99
N ALA A 202 4.18 12.06 -6.61
CA ALA A 202 3.82 10.84 -5.91
C ALA A 202 5.03 10.19 -5.21
N MET A 203 6.17 10.10 -5.90
CA MET A 203 7.43 9.59 -5.35
C MET A 203 7.92 10.47 -4.19
N GLU A 204 7.91 11.79 -4.36
CA GLU A 204 8.31 12.76 -3.33
C GLU A 204 7.46 12.66 -2.07
N CYS A 205 6.15 12.41 -2.22
CA CYS A 205 5.27 12.15 -1.08
C CYS A 205 5.78 10.98 -0.25
N ILE A 206 6.14 9.85 -0.87
CA ILE A 206 6.65 8.67 -0.16
C ILE A 206 8.08 8.91 0.36
N TYR A 207 8.92 9.64 -0.37
CA TYR A 207 10.27 10.00 0.07
C TYR A 207 10.25 10.88 1.32
N TRP A 208 9.38 11.90 1.35
CA TRP A 208 9.11 12.70 2.55
C TRP A 208 8.59 11.83 3.70
N ARG A 209 7.74 10.86 3.37
CA ARG A 209 7.33 9.66 4.13
C ARG A 209 8.44 9.07 4.97
N SER A 210 9.38 8.50 4.25
CA SER A 210 10.49 7.71 4.76
C SER A 210 11.54 8.57 5.46
N ASN A 211 12.12 9.52 4.73
CA ASN A 211 13.41 10.12 5.08
C ASN A 211 13.32 11.37 5.95
N PHE A 212 12.14 11.97 6.04
CA PHE A 212 11.93 13.18 6.84
C PHE A 212 11.02 12.88 8.02
N ASP A 213 9.76 12.54 7.75
CA ASP A 213 8.80 12.32 8.83
C ASP A 213 9.05 11.01 9.56
N GLY A 214 9.19 9.91 8.81
CA GLY A 214 9.45 8.59 9.36
C GLY A 214 10.77 8.53 10.14
N PHE A 215 11.85 9.04 9.55
CA PHE A 215 13.14 9.13 10.25
C PHE A 215 13.06 9.97 11.53
N ARG A 216 12.42 11.16 11.47
CA ARG A 216 12.18 12.01 12.66
C ARG A 216 11.37 11.28 13.74
N ASN A 217 10.30 10.58 13.36
CA ASN A 217 9.47 9.80 14.29
C ASN A 217 10.26 8.66 14.93
N SER A 218 11.12 7.99 14.16
CA SER A 218 11.98 6.91 14.64
C SER A 218 12.99 7.42 15.67
N VAL A 219 13.72 8.49 15.35
CA VAL A 219 14.69 9.10 16.27
C VAL A 219 13.99 9.64 17.52
N SER A 220 12.80 10.25 17.37
CA SER A 220 12.00 10.69 18.52
C SER A 220 11.58 9.53 19.42
N GLY A 221 11.12 8.42 18.85
CA GLY A 221 10.75 7.21 19.61
C GLY A 221 11.95 6.59 20.33
N ILE A 222 13.12 6.55 19.69
CA ILE A 222 14.37 6.09 20.30
C ILE A 222 14.77 7.03 21.45
N ALA A 223 14.74 8.34 21.23
CA ALA A 223 15.07 9.32 22.28
C ALA A 223 14.13 9.21 23.49
N GLN A 224 12.82 9.04 23.28
CA GLN A 224 11.84 8.84 24.36
C GLN A 224 12.07 7.56 25.17
N HIS A 225 12.78 6.58 24.62
CA HIS A 225 13.17 5.38 25.36
C HIS A 225 14.35 5.63 26.32
N HIS A 226 15.23 6.57 26.00
CA HIS A 226 16.44 6.87 26.78
C HIS A 226 16.31 8.09 27.70
N PHE A 227 15.38 9.01 27.41
CA PHE A 227 15.25 10.30 28.09
C PHE A 227 13.81 10.57 28.51
N THR A 228 13.66 11.33 29.59
CA THR A 228 12.36 11.80 30.07
C THR A 228 11.80 12.90 29.17
N HIS A 229 10.47 13.08 29.20
CA HIS A 229 9.80 14.16 28.47
C HIS A 229 10.37 15.56 28.79
N LYS A 230 10.80 15.78 30.05
CA LYS A 230 11.38 17.06 30.48
C LYS A 230 12.72 17.34 29.78
N GLU A 231 13.55 16.32 29.60
CA GLU A 231 14.85 16.44 28.93
C GLU A 231 14.70 16.69 27.42
N LEU A 232 13.64 16.11 26.82
CA LEU A 232 13.34 16.21 25.39
C LEU A 232 12.58 17.48 24.99
N HIS A 233 12.16 18.29 25.97
CA HIS A 233 11.40 19.51 25.71
C HIS A 233 12.19 20.50 24.82
N SER A 234 11.54 21.01 23.77
CA SER A 234 12.12 21.94 22.78
C SER A 234 13.37 21.42 22.06
N LYS A 235 13.55 20.10 21.96
CA LYS A 235 14.64 19.49 21.19
C LYS A 235 14.22 19.24 19.74
N ASN A 236 15.11 19.56 18.82
CA ASN A 236 14.96 19.25 17.39
C ASN A 236 15.72 17.96 17.07
N LEU A 237 15.61 17.49 15.83
CA LEU A 237 16.22 16.23 15.41
C LEU A 237 17.74 16.16 15.70
N THR A 238 18.50 17.22 15.39
CA THR A 238 19.94 17.29 15.65
C THR A 238 20.25 17.15 17.14
N HIS A 239 19.54 17.90 17.99
CA HIS A 239 19.70 17.80 19.44
C HIS A 239 19.41 16.39 19.96
N LEU A 240 18.41 15.68 19.39
CA LEU A 240 18.09 14.31 19.79
C LEU A 240 19.23 13.34 19.45
N LEU A 241 19.84 13.47 18.27
CA LEU A 241 20.98 12.66 17.85
C LEU A 241 22.20 12.91 18.76
N ASP A 242 22.51 14.18 19.05
CA ASP A 242 23.59 14.54 19.97
C ASP A 242 23.35 13.94 21.37
N MET A 243 22.11 14.04 21.87
CA MET A 243 21.72 13.46 23.16
C MET A 243 21.89 11.94 23.16
N LEU A 244 21.42 11.24 22.11
CA LEU A 244 21.59 9.79 21.98
C LEU A 244 23.05 9.36 21.93
N ALA A 245 23.91 10.13 21.25
CA ALA A 245 25.35 9.89 21.22
C ALA A 245 25.97 9.95 22.63
N THR A 246 25.48 10.82 23.54
CA THR A 246 25.94 10.83 24.95
C THR A 246 25.62 9.54 25.71
N LYS A 247 24.70 8.72 25.21
CA LYS A 247 24.36 7.39 25.72
C LYS A 247 25.03 6.26 24.93
N ASN A 248 25.98 6.58 24.04
CA ASN A 248 26.60 5.67 23.09
C ASN A 248 25.56 4.95 22.19
N VAL A 249 24.49 5.66 21.81
CA VAL A 249 23.48 5.15 20.89
C VAL A 249 23.67 5.84 19.54
N ASP A 250 24.38 5.18 18.62
CA ASP A 250 24.35 5.53 17.20
C ASP A 250 23.12 4.87 16.56
N VAL A 251 22.21 5.68 16.00
CA VAL A 251 20.95 5.16 15.48
C VAL A 251 21.13 4.27 14.25
N PHE A 252 22.12 4.53 13.40
CA PHE A 252 22.37 3.76 12.18
C PHE A 252 23.07 2.44 12.47
N GLU A 253 23.99 2.43 13.44
CA GLU A 253 24.64 1.18 13.87
C GLU A 253 23.69 0.31 14.70
N THR A 254 22.85 0.92 15.54
CA THR A 254 21.99 0.19 16.48
C THR A 254 20.70 -0.31 15.83
N TYR A 255 20.11 0.46 14.91
CA TYR A 255 18.79 0.16 14.34
C TYR A 255 18.85 0.00 12.83
N GLY A 256 18.31 -1.13 12.35
CA GLY A 256 18.23 -1.39 10.92
C GLY A 256 17.26 -0.46 10.16
N PRO A 257 17.38 -0.39 8.82
CA PRO A 257 16.61 0.53 7.97
C PRO A 257 15.10 0.32 8.06
N LYS A 258 14.65 -0.88 8.42
CA LYS A 258 13.24 -1.20 8.66
C LYS A 258 12.60 -0.31 9.73
N TYR A 259 13.36 0.01 10.78
CA TYR A 259 12.89 0.86 11.87
C TYR A 259 13.03 2.34 11.52
N LEU A 260 14.16 2.72 10.90
CA LEU A 260 14.50 4.11 10.63
C LEU A 260 13.75 4.71 9.43
N PHE A 261 13.65 3.95 8.34
CA PHE A 261 13.18 4.44 7.03
C PHE A 261 11.91 3.73 6.55
N GLY A 262 11.62 2.54 7.07
CA GLY A 262 10.36 1.83 6.83
C GLY A 262 10.53 0.66 5.89
N THR A 263 9.43 0.26 5.26
CA THR A 263 9.37 -0.95 4.43
C THR A 263 8.64 -0.65 3.12
N TRP A 264 9.33 -0.88 2.01
CA TRP A 264 8.80 -0.81 0.66
C TRP A 264 8.32 -2.18 0.24
N ILE A 265 7.19 -2.22 -0.47
CA ILE A 265 6.59 -3.42 -1.01
C ILE A 265 6.28 -3.20 -2.48
N LYS A 266 6.87 -4.03 -3.32
CA LYS A 266 6.70 -3.96 -4.77
C LYS A 266 6.64 -5.36 -5.35
N LYS A 267 5.97 -5.49 -6.50
CA LYS A 267 5.90 -6.77 -7.20
C LYS A 267 7.29 -7.15 -7.71
N GLU A 268 7.67 -8.40 -7.66
CA GLU A 268 8.88 -8.90 -8.34
C GLU A 268 8.53 -10.09 -9.23
N THR A 269 9.33 -10.26 -10.28
CA THR A 269 9.39 -11.51 -11.03
C THR A 269 10.47 -12.41 -10.44
N TYR A 270 10.23 -13.72 -10.44
CA TYR A 270 11.23 -14.70 -10.07
C TYR A 270 11.08 -15.96 -10.92
N HIS A 271 12.17 -16.68 -11.09
CA HIS A 271 12.19 -17.96 -11.76
C HIS A 271 11.98 -19.08 -10.74
N ILE A 272 11.12 -20.04 -11.07
CA ILE A 272 10.90 -21.26 -10.29
C ILE A 272 10.72 -22.42 -11.25
N THR A 273 11.20 -23.60 -10.88
CA THR A 273 10.98 -24.82 -11.68
C THR A 273 9.63 -25.46 -11.34
N GLN A 274 9.15 -26.34 -12.22
CA GLN A 274 7.89 -27.05 -11.99
C GLN A 274 7.99 -28.01 -10.79
N ARG A 275 9.21 -28.43 -10.43
CA ARG A 275 9.50 -29.29 -9.28
C ARG A 275 9.43 -28.54 -7.94
N GLU A 276 9.73 -27.25 -7.95
CA GLU A 276 9.72 -26.38 -6.76
C GLU A 276 8.34 -25.78 -6.49
N LEU A 277 7.41 -25.87 -7.45
CA LEU A 277 6.02 -25.53 -7.20
C LEU A 277 5.34 -26.66 -6.42
N ASP A 278 4.64 -26.29 -5.36
CA ASP A 278 3.79 -27.18 -4.56
C ASP A 278 2.52 -27.56 -5.34
N LEU A 279 2.71 -28.25 -6.47
CA LEU A 279 1.66 -28.61 -7.41
C LEU A 279 0.90 -29.85 -6.93
N PRO A 280 -0.42 -29.90 -7.18
CA PRO A 280 -1.17 -31.13 -6.95
C PRO A 280 -0.60 -32.28 -7.80
N PRO A 281 -0.67 -33.54 -7.32
CA PRO A 281 0.00 -34.69 -7.95
C PRO A 281 -0.30 -34.89 -9.44
N GLU A 282 -1.51 -34.56 -9.86
CA GLU A 282 -1.98 -34.61 -11.26
C GLU A 282 -1.24 -33.66 -12.20
N ALA A 283 -0.93 -32.44 -11.75
CA ALA A 283 -0.17 -31.46 -12.52
C ALA A 283 1.32 -31.85 -12.61
N LEU A 284 1.85 -32.49 -11.57
CA LEU A 284 3.22 -33.02 -11.55
C LEU A 284 3.39 -34.19 -12.53
N ALA A 285 2.39 -35.07 -12.65
CA ALA A 285 2.38 -36.18 -13.59
C ALA A 285 2.33 -35.71 -15.06
N LEU A 286 1.52 -34.69 -15.36
CA LEU A 286 1.44 -34.08 -16.69
C LEU A 286 2.75 -33.39 -17.09
N ALA A 287 3.41 -32.72 -16.15
CA ALA A 287 4.71 -32.08 -16.38
C ALA A 287 5.84 -33.09 -16.64
N LYS A 288 5.83 -34.22 -15.93
CA LYS A 288 6.73 -35.37 -16.19
C LYS A 288 6.56 -35.92 -17.60
N GLN A 289 5.33 -36.08 -18.07
CA GLN A 289 5.04 -36.54 -19.44
C GLN A 289 5.55 -35.57 -20.51
N LYS A 290 5.57 -34.27 -20.23
CA LYS A 290 6.08 -33.23 -21.16
C LYS A 290 7.59 -33.00 -21.05
N GLY A 291 8.31 -33.73 -20.19
CA GLY A 291 9.77 -33.63 -20.05
C GLY A 291 10.27 -32.28 -19.50
N SER A 292 9.41 -31.48 -18.86
CA SER A 292 9.69 -30.08 -18.51
C SER A 292 9.53 -29.84 -17.00
N LEU A 293 10.29 -30.58 -16.19
CA LEU A 293 10.31 -30.36 -14.74
C LEU A 293 11.28 -29.25 -14.32
N ASP A 294 12.42 -29.13 -15.02
CA ASP A 294 13.51 -28.22 -14.68
C ASP A 294 13.51 -26.93 -15.50
N THR A 295 12.54 -26.75 -16.41
CA THR A 295 12.39 -25.51 -17.17
C THR A 295 11.96 -24.38 -16.23
N PRO A 296 12.74 -23.30 -16.09
CA PRO A 296 12.38 -22.20 -15.22
C PRO A 296 11.16 -21.46 -15.78
N ILE A 297 10.09 -21.37 -14.99
CA ILE A 297 8.93 -20.53 -15.30
C ILE A 297 9.01 -19.23 -14.52
N VAL A 298 8.61 -18.13 -15.16
CA VAL A 298 8.54 -16.82 -14.49
C VAL A 298 7.24 -16.74 -13.70
N ARG A 299 7.36 -16.50 -12.40
CA ARG A 299 6.24 -16.20 -11.50
C ARG A 299 6.36 -14.79 -10.95
N LYS A 300 5.26 -14.31 -10.38
CA LYS A 300 5.16 -12.99 -9.75
C LYS A 300 4.85 -13.18 -8.27
N ARG A 301 5.41 -12.31 -7.45
CA ARG A 301 5.06 -12.21 -6.02
C ARG A 301 5.28 -10.78 -5.54
N TYR A 302 4.85 -10.47 -4.32
CA TYR A 302 5.22 -9.20 -3.68
C TYR A 302 6.45 -9.40 -2.80
N ARG A 303 7.42 -8.51 -2.94
CA ARG A 303 8.65 -8.51 -2.14
C ARG A 303 8.67 -7.27 -1.27
N ALA A 304 9.16 -7.44 -0.04
CA ALA A 304 9.46 -6.35 0.87
C ALA A 304 10.96 -6.02 0.82
N GLY A 305 11.32 -4.76 1.05
CA GLY A 305 12.70 -4.30 1.21
C GLY A 305 12.76 -3.07 2.11
N CYS A 306 13.88 -2.85 2.77
CA CYS A 306 14.10 -1.74 3.70
C CYS A 306 15.46 -1.13 3.42
N PHE A 307 15.52 0.16 3.09
CA PHE A 307 16.74 0.86 2.73
C PHE A 307 16.61 2.35 2.99
N ASN A 308 17.72 3.06 3.05
CA ASN A 308 17.73 4.51 3.16
C ASN A 308 17.52 5.12 1.76
N TRP A 309 16.33 5.66 1.50
CA TRP A 309 16.03 6.15 0.17
C TRP A 309 16.83 7.40 -0.24
N ALA A 310 17.45 8.10 0.73
CA ALA A 310 18.33 9.25 0.46
C ALA A 310 19.67 8.87 -0.18
N GLU A 311 20.04 7.58 -0.22
CA GLU A 311 21.23 7.08 -0.90
C GLU A 311 21.06 6.98 -2.44
N TYR A 312 19.85 7.27 -2.92
CA TYR A 312 19.46 7.19 -4.33
C TYR A 312 19.18 8.59 -4.89
N THR A 313 19.61 8.85 -6.13
CA THR A 313 19.31 10.10 -6.83
C THR A 313 17.81 10.24 -7.08
N GLU A 314 17.35 11.45 -7.39
CA GLU A 314 15.93 11.66 -7.68
C GLU A 314 15.44 10.78 -8.84
N GLU A 315 16.28 10.62 -9.87
CA GLU A 315 16.02 9.79 -11.05
C GLU A 315 15.92 8.31 -10.68
N GLU A 316 16.83 7.79 -9.86
CA GLU A 316 16.78 6.40 -9.41
C GLU A 316 15.53 6.13 -8.55
N ARG A 317 15.12 7.09 -7.72
CA ARG A 317 13.89 7.00 -6.94
C ARG A 317 12.66 7.00 -7.84
N LEU A 318 12.62 7.90 -8.82
CA LEU A 318 11.53 7.97 -9.80
C LEU A 318 11.44 6.69 -10.62
N GLN A 319 12.58 6.16 -11.10
CA GLN A 319 12.64 4.90 -11.82
C GLN A 319 12.12 3.75 -10.96
N PHE A 320 12.55 3.64 -9.70
CA PHE A 320 12.05 2.62 -8.78
C PHE A 320 10.53 2.71 -8.58
N VAL A 321 9.96 3.91 -8.48
CA VAL A 321 8.50 4.07 -8.38
C VAL A 321 7.83 3.65 -9.69
N ALA A 322 8.31 4.15 -10.83
CA ALA A 322 7.73 3.93 -12.15
C ALA A 322 7.79 2.48 -12.64
N SER A 323 8.84 1.74 -12.30
CA SER A 323 8.97 0.33 -12.70
C SER A 323 7.79 -0.49 -12.19
N LYS A 324 7.25 -1.38 -13.02
CA LYS A 324 6.17 -2.28 -12.60
C LYS A 324 6.64 -3.32 -11.59
N PHE A 325 7.91 -3.72 -11.70
CA PHE A 325 8.54 -4.72 -10.87
C PHE A 325 9.68 -4.12 -10.06
N TRP A 326 10.08 -4.82 -9.01
CA TRP A 326 11.28 -4.53 -8.24
C TRP A 326 12.48 -4.67 -9.19
N PRO A 327 13.24 -3.59 -9.43
CA PRO A 327 14.30 -3.60 -10.43
C PRO A 327 15.41 -4.58 -10.04
N GLU A 328 16.16 -5.00 -11.04
CA GLU A 328 17.36 -5.82 -10.88
C GLU A 328 18.60 -4.99 -11.28
N GLY A 329 19.77 -5.39 -10.77
CA GLY A 329 21.03 -4.70 -11.03
C GLY A 329 21.72 -4.22 -9.75
N GLU A 330 22.95 -3.72 -9.91
CA GLU A 330 23.84 -3.36 -8.81
C GLU A 330 23.33 -2.17 -7.98
N ARG A 331 22.68 -1.20 -8.64
CA ARG A 331 22.04 -0.04 -7.99
C ARG A 331 20.57 -0.29 -7.61
N ALA A 332 20.04 -1.50 -7.77
CA ALA A 332 18.66 -1.78 -7.38
C ALA A 332 18.52 -1.76 -5.85
N PRO A 333 17.43 -1.21 -5.29
CA PRO A 333 17.21 -1.26 -3.86
C PRO A 333 17.18 -2.68 -3.30
N PRO A 334 17.76 -2.93 -2.11
CA PRO A 334 17.90 -4.27 -1.58
C PRO A 334 16.54 -4.88 -1.24
N LYS A 335 16.39 -6.16 -1.60
CA LYS A 335 15.23 -6.99 -1.27
C LYS A 335 15.44 -7.60 0.12
N GLY A 336 14.43 -7.52 0.99
CA GLY A 336 14.41 -8.22 2.27
C GLY A 336 14.23 -9.72 2.10
N GLU A 337 14.25 -10.48 3.20
CA GLU A 337 14.03 -11.92 3.17
C GLU A 337 12.63 -12.30 2.67
N ILE A 338 12.52 -13.50 2.08
CA ILE A 338 11.23 -14.04 1.64
C ILE A 338 10.51 -14.57 2.88
N THR A 339 9.44 -13.88 3.29
CA THR A 339 8.55 -14.34 4.37
C THR A 339 7.34 -15.09 3.80
N ALA A 340 6.61 -15.83 4.62
CA ALA A 340 5.35 -16.48 4.20
C ALA A 340 4.35 -15.47 3.59
N GLY A 341 4.33 -14.22 4.08
CA GLY A 341 3.53 -13.15 3.51
C GLY A 341 3.97 -12.71 2.10
N SER A 342 5.24 -12.93 1.74
CA SER A 342 5.80 -12.59 0.43
C SER A 342 5.30 -13.51 -0.69
N LEU A 343 4.69 -14.65 -0.38
CA LEU A 343 4.19 -15.64 -1.35
C LEU A 343 2.74 -15.40 -1.80
N ARG A 344 2.11 -14.30 -1.36
CA ARG A 344 0.70 -14.01 -1.67
C ARG A 344 0.47 -13.84 -3.17
N LYS A 345 -0.54 -14.56 -3.66
CA LYS A 345 -1.02 -14.45 -5.04
C LYS A 345 -1.98 -13.28 -5.16
N GLU A 346 -2.07 -12.72 -6.36
CA GLU A 346 -3.13 -11.76 -6.69
C GLU A 346 -4.49 -12.41 -6.40
N SER A 347 -5.37 -11.72 -5.67
CA SER A 347 -6.75 -12.18 -5.54
C SER A 347 -7.48 -11.96 -6.86
N GLU A 348 -8.03 -13.02 -7.45
CA GLU A 348 -8.87 -12.96 -8.66
C GLU A 348 -10.08 -12.02 -8.50
#